data_AF-A0A2D6X0W3-F1
#
_entry.id   AF-A0A2D6X0W3-F1
#
_cell.length_a   1.000
_cell.length_b   1.000
_cell.length_c   1.000
_cell.angle_alpha   90.00
_cell.angle_beta   90.00
_cell.angle_gamma   90.00
#
_symmetry.space_group_name_H-M   'P 1'
#
loop_
_entity.id
_entity.type
_entity.pdbx_description
1 polymer ?
#
loop_
_entity_poly.entity_id
_entity_poly.type
_entity_poly.pdbx_seq_one_letter_code
_entity_poly.pdbx_strand_id
1 'polypeptide(L)'
;MANNLRKKDNYYKKKSLISPTINSFLKKSKGIVYGSTAVNFYTPPHLDAVPGDYDVYSQSPKKSARKVERKLDKKFGGDYFKVEKAKYPRTWKVRSNVTKKAIIDFTKPETKIPHNITKSGIRYAKLSYLKKKYKAILKDKEEEYRWDKTKEALQRIRIYERLYK
;
A
#
# COMPACT_ATOMS: atom_id res chain seq x y z
N MET A 1 -31.32 -3.29 -11.30
CA MET A 1 -30.69 -2.25 -10.45
C MET A 1 -30.56 -2.64 -8.96
N ALA A 2 -31.55 -3.32 -8.35
CA ALA A 2 -31.50 -3.73 -6.93
C ALA A 2 -30.28 -4.60 -6.51
N ASN A 3 -29.77 -5.44 -7.41
CA ASN A 3 -28.62 -6.32 -7.13
C ASN A 3 -27.31 -5.54 -6.89
N ASN A 4 -27.16 -4.34 -7.48
CA ASN A 4 -26.00 -3.48 -7.30
C ASN A 4 -26.00 -2.78 -5.92
N LEU A 5 -27.19 -2.40 -5.41
CA LEU A 5 -27.32 -1.79 -4.09
C LEU A 5 -27.02 -2.78 -2.96
N ARG A 6 -27.51 -4.03 -3.05
CA ARG A 6 -27.17 -5.08 -2.07
C ARG A 6 -25.67 -5.37 -2.03
N LYS A 7 -25.01 -5.44 -3.19
CA LYS A 7 -23.56 -5.60 -3.28
C LYS A 7 -22.81 -4.42 -2.64
N LYS A 8 -23.26 -3.18 -2.89
CA LYS A 8 -22.70 -1.98 -2.25
C LYS A 8 -22.86 -2.01 -0.73
N ASP A 9 -24.06 -2.31 -0.23
CA ASP A 9 -24.35 -2.41 1.20
C ASP A 9 -23.43 -3.44 1.89
N ASN A 10 -23.34 -4.66 1.36
CA ASN A 10 -22.46 -5.69 1.91
C ASN A 10 -20.98 -5.28 1.86
N TYR A 11 -20.55 -4.58 0.79
CA TYR A 11 -19.20 -4.04 0.74
C TYR A 11 -18.93 -3.06 1.88
N TYR A 12 -19.84 -2.11 2.13
CA TYR A 12 -19.66 -1.11 3.18
C TYR A 12 -19.74 -1.71 4.59
N LYS A 13 -20.60 -2.70 4.82
CA LYS A 13 -20.66 -3.48 6.07
C LYS A 13 -19.35 -4.21 6.37
N LYS A 14 -18.67 -4.71 5.34
CA LYS A 14 -17.45 -5.51 5.46
C LYS A 14 -16.16 -4.74 5.20
N LYS A 15 -16.21 -3.44 4.87
CA LYS A 15 -15.02 -2.65 4.48
C LYS A 15 -13.90 -2.66 5.52
N SER A 16 -14.26 -2.73 6.81
CA SER A 16 -13.32 -2.79 7.93
C SER A 16 -12.48 -4.08 7.94
N LEU A 17 -12.89 -5.13 7.23
CA LEU A 17 -12.15 -6.39 7.11
C LEU A 17 -10.96 -6.30 6.13
N ILE A 18 -10.88 -5.25 5.31
CA ILE A 18 -9.83 -5.09 4.29
C ILE A 18 -8.44 -5.02 4.94
N SER A 19 -8.21 -4.04 5.81
CA SER A 19 -6.89 -3.82 6.43
C SER A 19 -6.42 -5.00 7.28
N PRO A 20 -7.25 -5.63 8.14
CA PRO A 20 -6.87 -6.86 8.85
C PRO A 20 -6.52 -8.02 7.92
N THR A 21 -7.22 -8.16 6.80
CA THR A 21 -6.95 -9.22 5.80
C THR A 21 -5.62 -9.00 5.10
N ILE A 22 -5.33 -7.75 4.69
CA ILE A 22 -4.05 -7.37 4.09
C ILE A 22 -2.91 -7.56 5.10
N ASN A 23 -3.07 -7.06 6.33
CA ASN A 23 -2.06 -7.21 7.38
C ASN A 23 -1.78 -8.69 7.65
N SER A 24 -2.80 -9.54 7.78
CA SER A 24 -2.63 -10.99 7.95
C SER A 24 -1.87 -11.65 6.80
N PHE A 25 -2.12 -11.22 5.55
CA PHE A 25 -1.33 -11.65 4.40
C PHE A 25 0.13 -11.18 4.51
N LEU A 26 0.35 -9.90 4.85
CA LEU A 26 1.68 -9.30 4.92
C LEU A 26 2.56 -9.97 5.99
N LYS A 27 2.01 -10.28 7.16
CA LYS A 27 2.69 -10.99 8.26
C LYS A 27 3.31 -12.33 7.83
N LYS A 28 2.65 -13.03 6.90
CA LYS A 28 3.08 -14.35 6.39
C LYS A 28 3.88 -14.26 5.10
N SER A 29 3.88 -13.09 4.47
CA SER A 29 4.55 -12.88 3.19
C SER A 29 5.95 -12.29 3.40
N LYS A 30 6.78 -12.34 2.34
CA LYS A 30 8.03 -11.58 2.27
C LYS A 30 7.84 -10.17 1.68
N GLY A 31 6.59 -9.70 1.56
CA GLY A 31 6.26 -8.38 1.02
C GLY A 31 6.74 -7.26 1.93
N ILE A 32 7.20 -6.15 1.34
CA ILE A 32 7.74 -4.99 2.07
C ILE A 32 6.88 -3.78 1.80
N VAL A 33 6.21 -3.27 2.82
CA VAL A 33 5.39 -2.06 2.75
C VAL A 33 6.28 -0.84 2.54
N TYR A 34 5.93 0.02 1.60
CA TYR A 34 6.60 1.30 1.33
C TYR A 34 5.54 2.43 1.24
N GLY A 35 5.95 3.62 0.79
CA GLY A 35 5.03 4.74 0.59
C GLY A 35 4.58 5.37 1.91
N SER A 36 3.44 6.07 1.89
CA SER A 36 2.91 6.80 3.05
C SER A 36 2.66 5.87 4.24
N THR A 37 2.14 4.67 4.02
CA THR A 37 1.92 3.67 5.09
C THR A 37 3.22 3.28 5.81
N ALA A 38 4.34 3.25 5.09
CA ALA A 38 5.64 3.02 5.71
C ALA A 38 6.21 4.26 6.40
N VAL A 39 5.92 5.47 5.93
CA VAL A 39 6.30 6.70 6.64
C VAL A 39 5.54 6.78 7.98
N ASN A 40 4.22 6.56 7.97
CA ASN A 40 3.38 6.53 9.17
C ASN A 40 3.89 5.52 10.21
N PHE A 41 4.46 4.39 9.79
CA PHE A 41 5.04 3.40 10.71
C PHE A 41 6.20 3.98 11.56
N TYR A 42 6.95 4.97 11.04
CA TYR A 42 8.05 5.58 11.79
C TYR A 42 7.66 6.90 12.47
N THR A 43 6.70 7.64 11.93
CA THR A 43 6.32 8.95 12.45
C THR A 43 5.28 8.85 13.56
N PRO A 44 5.22 9.80 14.50
CA PRO A 44 4.15 9.86 15.49
C PRO A 44 2.78 10.11 14.83
N PRO A 45 1.65 9.69 15.45
CA PRO A 45 0.33 9.70 14.83
C PRO A 45 -0.18 11.06 14.34
N HIS A 46 0.19 12.17 15.00
CA HIS A 46 -0.22 13.52 14.56
C HIS A 46 0.46 13.96 13.24
N LEU A 47 1.51 13.24 12.82
CA LEU A 47 2.12 13.41 11.52
C LEU A 47 1.57 12.41 10.50
N ASP A 48 0.61 11.56 10.80
CA ASP A 48 0.16 10.55 9.84
C ASP A 48 -0.59 11.16 8.65
N ALA A 49 -0.25 10.69 7.44
CA ALA A 49 -1.09 10.91 6.28
C ALA A 49 -2.18 9.84 6.23
N VAL A 50 -3.39 10.20 5.80
CA VAL A 50 -4.46 9.23 5.57
C VAL A 50 -4.00 8.24 4.49
N PRO A 51 -3.83 6.94 4.80
CA PRO A 51 -3.40 5.98 3.82
C PRO A 51 -4.54 5.70 2.82
N GLY A 52 -4.27 5.89 1.53
CA GLY A 52 -5.21 5.58 0.45
C GLY A 52 -5.26 4.08 0.15
N ASP A 53 -4.14 3.55 -0.35
CA ASP A 53 -3.90 2.15 -0.68
C ASP A 53 -2.59 1.65 -0.07
N TYR A 54 -2.43 0.34 0.00
CA TYR A 54 -1.16 -0.27 0.43
C TYR A 54 -0.18 -0.33 -0.73
N ASP A 55 1.01 0.20 -0.54
CA ASP A 55 2.14 0.09 -1.46
C ASP A 55 3.09 -1.02 -0.99
N VAL A 56 3.26 -2.10 -1.76
CA VAL A 56 4.06 -3.27 -1.32
C VAL A 56 5.02 -3.76 -2.38
N TYR A 57 6.31 -3.85 -2.05
CA TYR A 57 7.28 -4.56 -2.88
C TYR A 57 7.10 -6.07 -2.74
N SER A 58 7.09 -6.79 -3.88
CA SER A 58 7.00 -8.25 -3.93
C SER A 58 7.80 -8.83 -5.09
N GLN A 59 8.52 -9.93 -4.87
CA GLN A 59 9.23 -10.65 -5.94
C GLN A 59 8.27 -11.33 -6.93
N SER A 60 7.00 -11.52 -6.55
CA SER A 60 5.97 -12.10 -7.41
C SER A 60 4.67 -11.28 -7.33
N PRO A 61 4.62 -10.07 -7.95
CA PRO A 61 3.51 -9.15 -7.77
C PRO A 61 2.14 -9.71 -8.18
N LYS A 62 2.02 -10.26 -9.39
CA LYS A 62 0.77 -10.86 -9.90
C LYS A 62 0.25 -11.96 -8.97
N LYS A 63 1.14 -12.84 -8.50
CA LYS A 63 0.81 -13.94 -7.57
C LYS A 63 0.37 -13.40 -6.20
N SER A 64 0.99 -12.31 -5.74
CA SER A 64 0.65 -11.66 -4.47
C SER A 64 -0.72 -10.98 -4.55
N ALA A 65 -0.97 -10.23 -5.63
CA ALA A 65 -2.25 -9.58 -5.90
C ALA A 65 -3.41 -10.60 -5.94
N ARG A 66 -3.26 -11.70 -6.71
CA ARG A 66 -4.26 -12.78 -6.78
C ARG A 66 -4.51 -13.46 -5.42
N LYS A 67 -3.48 -13.61 -4.59
CA LYS A 67 -3.65 -14.17 -3.24
C LYS A 67 -4.45 -13.23 -2.34
N VAL A 68 -4.23 -11.92 -2.44
CA VAL A 68 -4.98 -10.93 -1.64
C VAL A 68 -6.41 -10.80 -2.13
N GLU A 69 -6.64 -10.66 -3.44
CA GLU A 69 -7.97 -10.68 -4.06
C GLU A 69 -8.79 -11.86 -3.54
N ARG A 70 -8.33 -13.10 -3.74
CA ARG A 70 -9.05 -14.31 -3.29
C ARG A 70 -9.35 -14.32 -1.79
N LYS A 71 -8.43 -13.81 -0.96
CA LYS A 71 -8.64 -13.71 0.50
C LYS A 71 -9.73 -12.69 0.82
N LEU A 72 -9.72 -11.55 0.15
CA LEU A 72 -10.73 -10.51 0.33
C LEU A 72 -12.10 -10.97 -0.18
N ASP A 73 -12.18 -11.54 -1.38
CA ASP A 73 -13.42 -12.09 -1.93
C ASP A 73 -14.02 -13.18 -1.03
N LYS A 74 -13.17 -14.07 -0.48
CA LYS A 74 -13.60 -15.06 0.52
C LYS A 74 -14.20 -14.41 1.78
N LYS A 75 -13.62 -13.30 2.26
CA LYS A 75 -14.16 -12.56 3.43
C LYS A 75 -15.47 -11.83 3.10
N PHE A 76 -15.61 -11.35 1.87
CA PHE A 76 -16.78 -10.61 1.44
C PHE A 76 -17.93 -11.53 1.00
N GLY A 77 -17.62 -12.77 0.62
CA GLY A 77 -18.58 -13.79 0.20
C GLY A 77 -19.00 -13.64 -1.26
N GLY A 78 -18.09 -13.23 -2.15
CA GLY A 78 -18.37 -13.07 -3.58
C GLY A 78 -17.26 -12.33 -4.33
N ASP A 79 -17.53 -11.96 -5.57
CA ASP A 79 -16.62 -11.20 -6.44
C ASP A 79 -16.69 -9.69 -6.13
N TYR A 80 -15.88 -9.22 -5.19
CA TYR A 80 -15.81 -7.82 -4.76
C TYR A 80 -14.53 -7.13 -5.20
N PHE A 81 -13.51 -7.91 -5.57
CA PHE A 81 -12.19 -7.42 -5.90
C PHE A 81 -11.71 -8.03 -7.21
N LYS A 82 -10.85 -7.30 -7.90
CA LYS A 82 -10.18 -7.80 -9.11
C LYS A 82 -8.71 -7.43 -9.13
N VAL A 83 -7.93 -8.26 -9.79
CA VAL A 83 -6.52 -7.99 -10.08
C VAL A 83 -6.37 -7.36 -11.46
N GLU A 84 -5.66 -6.23 -11.52
CA GLU A 84 -5.35 -5.51 -12.76
C GLU A 84 -3.87 -5.19 -12.86
N LYS A 85 -3.35 -5.09 -14.09
CA LYS A 85 -2.00 -4.56 -14.32
C LYS A 85 -2.05 -3.03 -14.15
N ALA A 86 -1.09 -2.46 -13.44
CA ALA A 86 -0.98 -1.01 -13.31
C ALA A 86 -0.36 -0.37 -14.56
N LYS A 87 -0.41 0.97 -14.66
CA LYS A 87 0.34 1.72 -15.67
C LYS A 87 1.83 1.42 -15.59
N TYR A 88 2.36 1.28 -14.37
CA TYR A 88 3.75 0.86 -14.17
C TYR A 88 3.92 -0.63 -14.52
N PRO A 89 4.78 -1.01 -15.49
CA PRO A 89 4.81 -2.36 -16.06
C PRO A 89 5.01 -3.50 -15.06
N ARG A 90 5.66 -3.21 -13.93
CA ARG A 90 6.01 -4.18 -12.89
C ARG A 90 5.07 -4.19 -11.70
N THR A 91 3.95 -3.48 -11.80
CA THR A 91 2.99 -3.33 -10.71
C THR A 91 1.66 -3.98 -11.06
N TRP A 92 1.12 -4.72 -10.10
CA TRP A 92 -0.20 -5.35 -10.16
C TRP A 92 -1.01 -4.88 -8.97
N LYS A 93 -2.24 -4.42 -9.23
CA LYS A 93 -3.10 -3.83 -8.22
C LYS A 93 -4.35 -4.67 -7.98
N VAL A 94 -4.80 -4.68 -6.73
CA VAL A 94 -6.13 -5.17 -6.37
C VAL A 94 -7.05 -3.96 -6.27
N ARG A 95 -8.14 -3.96 -7.02
CA ARG A 95 -9.17 -2.90 -6.99
C ARG A 95 -10.51 -3.44 -6.50
N SER A 96 -11.29 -2.57 -5.88
CA SER A 96 -12.69 -2.87 -5.57
C SER A 96 -13.53 -2.83 -6.85
N ASN A 97 -14.31 -3.87 -7.11
CA ASN A 97 -15.34 -3.88 -8.14
C ASN A 97 -16.51 -2.94 -7.83
N VAL A 98 -16.65 -2.53 -6.57
CA VAL A 98 -17.72 -1.65 -6.06
C VAL A 98 -17.35 -0.18 -6.15
N THR A 99 -16.20 0.22 -5.58
CA THR A 99 -15.77 1.63 -5.51
C THR A 99 -14.80 2.03 -6.61
N LYS A 100 -14.28 1.05 -7.37
CA LYS A 100 -13.20 1.21 -8.37
C LYS A 100 -11.87 1.72 -7.80
N LYS A 101 -11.77 1.92 -6.48
CA LYS A 101 -10.55 2.35 -5.80
C LYS A 101 -9.53 1.21 -5.71
N ALA A 102 -8.25 1.56 -5.78
CA ALA A 102 -7.15 0.66 -5.45
C ALA A 102 -7.16 0.35 -3.96
N ILE A 103 -6.81 -0.89 -3.63
CA ILE A 103 -6.76 -1.41 -2.26
C ILE A 103 -5.30 -1.68 -1.88
N ILE A 104 -4.57 -2.32 -2.79
CA ILE A 104 -3.15 -2.64 -2.62
C ILE A 104 -2.49 -2.77 -3.99
N ASP A 105 -1.32 -2.16 -4.11
CA ASP A 105 -0.43 -2.24 -5.24
C ASP A 105 0.79 -3.10 -4.88
N PHE A 106 1.07 -4.11 -5.69
CA PHE A 106 2.27 -4.93 -5.58
C PHE A 106 3.24 -4.59 -6.70
N THR A 107 4.47 -4.21 -6.36
CA THR A 107 5.50 -3.79 -7.32
C THR A 107 6.71 -4.73 -7.25
N LYS A 108 7.23 -5.20 -8.40
CA LYS A 108 8.50 -5.94 -8.41
C LYS A 108 9.66 -4.97 -8.19
N PRO A 109 10.45 -5.11 -7.11
CA PRO A 109 11.60 -4.25 -6.91
C PRO A 109 12.74 -4.64 -7.87
N GLU A 110 13.50 -3.66 -8.33
CA GLU A 110 14.73 -3.87 -9.14
C GLU A 110 15.90 -4.35 -8.30
N THR A 111 15.94 -3.91 -7.06
CA THR A 111 17.07 -4.09 -6.16
C THR A 111 16.57 -4.60 -4.82
N LYS A 112 17.50 -5.13 -4.01
CA LYS A 112 17.17 -5.54 -2.65
C LYS A 112 16.71 -4.32 -1.85
N ILE A 113 15.51 -4.41 -1.29
CA ILE A 113 14.92 -3.33 -0.49
C ILE A 113 15.33 -3.50 0.98
N PRO A 114 16.10 -2.56 1.56
CA PRO A 114 16.37 -2.58 2.98
C PRO A 114 15.08 -2.32 3.76
N HIS A 115 14.83 -3.13 4.78
CA HIS A 115 13.59 -3.08 5.56
C HIS A 115 13.85 -3.39 7.04
N ASN A 116 12.89 -3.00 7.87
CA ASN A 116 12.74 -3.42 9.24
C ASN A 116 11.57 -4.40 9.35
N ILE A 117 11.59 -5.28 10.35
CA ILE A 117 10.50 -6.22 10.64
C ILE A 117 9.87 -5.84 11.97
N THR A 118 8.55 -5.67 11.99
CA THR A 118 7.81 -5.40 13.23
C THR A 118 7.71 -6.64 14.11
N LYS A 119 7.37 -6.46 15.39
CA LYS A 119 7.02 -7.58 16.30
C LYS A 119 5.94 -8.50 15.72
N SER A 120 5.05 -7.94 14.88
CA SER A 120 3.96 -8.68 14.23
C SER A 120 4.38 -9.44 12.95
N GLY A 121 5.63 -9.30 12.50
CA GLY A 121 6.17 -9.94 11.29
C GLY A 121 6.01 -9.14 9.99
N ILE A 122 5.33 -7.99 10.01
CA ILE A 122 5.21 -7.12 8.83
C ILE A 122 6.53 -6.41 8.56
N ARG A 123 6.94 -6.36 7.28
CA ARG A 123 8.16 -5.69 6.82
C ARG A 123 7.84 -4.30 6.28
N TYR A 124 8.60 -3.31 6.72
CA TYR A 124 8.50 -1.92 6.25
C TYR A 124 9.83 -1.46 5.68
N ALA A 125 9.83 -0.81 4.52
CA ALA A 125 11.03 -0.21 3.95
C ALA A 125 11.71 0.72 4.96
N LYS A 126 13.04 0.73 5.03
CA LYS A 126 13.76 1.63 5.95
C LYS A 126 13.49 3.10 5.61
N LEU A 127 13.34 3.94 6.62
CA LEU A 127 13.08 5.38 6.44
C LEU A 127 14.16 6.08 5.59
N SER A 128 15.43 5.72 5.79
CA SER A 128 16.55 6.23 4.99
C SER A 128 16.44 5.87 3.50
N TYR A 129 15.95 4.67 3.19
CA TYR A 129 15.70 4.23 1.82
C TYR A 129 14.56 5.01 1.18
N LEU A 130 13.45 5.21 1.91
CA LEU A 130 12.32 6.01 1.45
C LEU A 130 12.76 7.45 1.16
N LYS A 131 13.51 8.07 2.07
CA LYS A 131 14.06 9.42 1.89
C LYS A 131 14.92 9.54 0.63
N LYS A 132 15.80 8.56 0.36
CA LYS A 132 16.62 8.52 -0.87
C LYS A 132 15.73 8.42 -2.11
N LYS A 133 14.71 7.56 -2.11
CA LYS A 133 13.78 7.41 -3.25
C LYS A 133 12.93 8.65 -3.49
N TYR A 134 12.41 9.29 -2.45
CA TYR A 134 11.66 10.53 -2.56
C TYR A 134 12.49 11.67 -3.14
N LYS A 135 13.75 11.82 -2.70
CA LYS A 135 14.67 12.78 -3.31
C LYS A 135 14.95 12.50 -4.79
N ALA A 136 14.98 11.23 -5.19
CA ALA A 136 15.15 10.87 -6.61
C ALA A 136 13.89 11.22 -7.44
N ILE A 137 12.70 10.95 -6.91
CA ILE A 137 11.41 11.32 -7.56
C ILE A 137 11.35 12.83 -7.80
N LEU A 138 11.76 13.66 -6.84
CA LEU A 138 11.75 15.12 -6.99
C LEU A 138 12.77 15.66 -8.01
N LYS A 139 13.68 14.82 -8.51
CA LYS A 139 14.63 15.17 -9.59
C LYS A 139 14.16 14.69 -10.95
N ASP A 140 13.16 13.81 -10.98
CA ASP A 140 12.64 13.20 -12.19
C ASP A 140 11.39 13.96 -12.64
N LYS A 141 11.48 14.63 -13.80
CA LYS A 141 10.38 15.40 -14.38
C LYS A 141 9.23 14.50 -14.84
N GLU A 142 9.50 13.24 -15.21
CA GLU A 142 8.43 12.31 -15.60
C GLU A 142 7.52 11.95 -14.42
N GLU A 143 8.02 12.14 -13.19
CA GLU A 143 7.32 11.86 -11.95
C GLU A 143 6.79 13.13 -11.26
N GLU A 144 6.70 14.26 -11.98
CA GLU A 144 6.20 15.55 -11.48
C GLU A 144 4.81 15.44 -10.84
N TYR A 145 3.94 14.59 -11.40
CA TYR A 145 2.62 14.29 -10.85
C TYR A 145 2.63 13.71 -9.41
N ARG A 146 3.80 13.33 -8.89
CA ARG A 146 4.01 12.81 -7.52
C ARG A 146 4.69 13.81 -6.60
N TRP A 147 5.14 14.96 -7.09
CA TRP A 147 6.03 15.84 -6.36
C TRP A 147 5.41 16.36 -5.07
N ASP A 148 4.15 16.80 -5.08
CA ASP A 148 3.52 17.37 -3.89
C ASP A 148 3.39 16.34 -2.77
N LYS A 149 2.87 15.15 -3.08
CA LYS A 149 2.82 14.01 -2.14
C LYS A 149 4.21 13.63 -1.61
N THR A 150 5.24 13.75 -2.47
CA THR A 150 6.62 13.42 -2.12
C THR A 150 7.26 14.47 -1.21
N LYS A 151 7.00 15.76 -1.46
CA LYS A 151 7.42 16.88 -0.62
C LYS A 151 6.80 16.78 0.76
N GLU A 152 5.50 16.51 0.84
CA GLU A 152 4.80 16.30 2.11
C GLU A 152 5.42 15.14 2.92
N ALA A 153 5.65 13.99 2.30
CA ALA A 153 6.29 12.85 2.95
C ALA A 153 7.69 13.21 3.48
N LEU A 154 8.50 13.94 2.70
CA LEU A 154 9.83 14.41 3.14
C LEU A 154 9.75 15.41 4.29
N GLN A 155 8.76 16.31 4.29
CA GLN A 155 8.55 17.25 5.37
C GLN A 155 8.21 16.53 6.69
N ARG A 156 7.32 15.54 6.64
CA ARG A 156 6.97 14.70 7.79
C ARG A 156 8.19 13.94 8.33
N ILE A 157 8.99 13.36 7.45
CA ILE A 157 10.25 12.70 7.81
C ILE A 157 11.20 13.69 8.50
N ARG A 158 11.31 14.92 7.98
CA ARG A 158 12.16 15.96 8.56
C ARG A 158 11.72 16.38 9.95
N ILE A 159 10.42 16.52 10.19
CA ILE A 159 9.88 16.85 11.52
C ILE A 159 10.22 15.71 12.49
N TYR A 160 9.97 14.45 12.09
CA TYR A 160 10.31 13.28 12.89
C TYR A 160 11.80 13.23 13.26
N GLU A 161 12.69 13.40 12.28
CA GLU A 161 14.14 13.38 12.48
C GLU A 161 14.67 14.52 13.36
N ARG A 162 13.95 15.66 13.47
CA ARG A 162 14.40 16.81 14.26
C ARG A 162 13.87 16.83 15.68
N LEU A 163 12.69 16.27 15.91
CA LEU A 163 11.98 16.39 17.19
C LEU A 163 11.89 15.08 17.97
N TYR A 164 12.12 13.94 17.34
CA TYR A 164 11.85 12.62 17.94
C TYR A 164 13.00 11.61 17.81
N LYS A 165 14.12 12.00 17.20
CA LYS A 165 15.29 11.14 16.97
C LYS A 165 16.57 11.89 17.35
#